data_AF-A0A498NE65-F1
#
_entry.id   AF-A0A498NE65-F1
#
_cell.length_a   1.000
_cell.length_b   1.000
_cell.length_c   1.000
_cell.angle_alpha   90.00
_cell.angle_beta   90.00
_cell.angle_gamma   90.00
#
_symmetry.space_group_name_H-M   'P 1'
#
loop_
_entity.id
_entity.type
_entity.pdbx_description
1 polymer ?
#
loop_
_entity_poly.entity_id
_entity_poly.type
_entity_poly.pdbx_seq_one_letter_code
_entity_poly.pdbx_strand_id
1 'polypeptide(L)'
;MWKVLLDRALQLQQDLCRSTKLYDQIMVLVLMVNTATQVVMTFEGLAPAWVYEALEAVFLAFYMIECVLKLITSGLEYFKSLWNILDFSVTLVGLVDLFLDSEYYDTGRFTTFFHLLKMFKVCRAFRILRTLRFFSGPKVVMKVIGKSLKMNGVIFLLMFCMFVTFAIVLRQNFSKSDPKRFGSTLNTMSTLLQLLTLDDWISVYYTSRNYGAPNIIIFIVLYILIEYYIILRKNIRMEHCLRLLEALEKNQQSLQIQTNYLYRLIESTEGPFFYRRKEADEDEDELQDSQ
;
A
#
# COMPACT_ATOMS: atom_id res chain seq x y z
N MET A 1 -40.97 -0.88 12.76
CA MET A 1 -40.12 0.21 13.26
C MET A 1 -38.66 0.05 12.84
N TRP A 2 -37.98 -1.06 13.19
CA TRP A 2 -36.57 -1.30 12.83
C TRP A 2 -36.26 -1.32 11.32
N LYS A 3 -37.12 -1.93 10.49
CA LYS A 3 -36.94 -1.91 9.02
C LYS A 3 -36.96 -0.49 8.45
N VAL A 4 -37.91 0.34 8.90
CA VAL A 4 -38.04 1.75 8.46
C VAL A 4 -36.81 2.59 8.85
N LEU A 5 -36.24 2.35 10.04
CA LEU A 5 -35.01 3.02 10.47
C LEU A 5 -33.79 2.54 9.67
N LEU A 6 -33.71 1.25 9.38
CA LEU A 6 -32.65 0.66 8.57
C LEU A 6 -32.70 1.18 7.12
N ASP A 7 -33.89 1.21 6.52
CA ASP A 7 -34.10 1.71 5.16
C ASP A 7 -33.72 3.19 5.06
N ARG A 8 -34.07 4.01 6.06
CA ARG A 8 -33.65 5.41 6.13
C ARG A 8 -32.13 5.55 6.31
N ALA A 9 -31.50 4.72 7.15
CA ALA A 9 -30.06 4.75 7.34
C ALA A 9 -29.31 4.35 6.06
N LEU A 10 -29.81 3.35 5.34
CA LEU A 10 -29.28 2.92 4.04
C LEU A 10 -29.44 4.01 2.98
N GLN A 11 -30.60 4.65 2.91
CA GLN A 11 -30.84 5.79 2.00
C GLN A 11 -29.90 6.96 2.32
N LEU A 12 -29.81 7.37 3.59
CA LEU A 12 -28.88 8.42 4.03
C LEU A 12 -27.44 8.08 3.67
N GLN A 13 -27.02 6.84 3.89
CA GLN A 13 -25.68 6.41 3.52
C GLN A 13 -25.45 6.44 2.01
N GLN A 14 -26.43 6.02 1.21
CA GLN A 14 -26.36 6.09 -0.25
C GLN A 14 -26.29 7.54 -0.73
N ASP A 15 -27.08 8.44 -0.14
CA ASP A 15 -27.07 9.88 -0.45
C ASP A 15 -25.74 10.54 -0.06
N LEU A 16 -25.19 10.21 1.11
CA LEU A 16 -23.88 10.65 1.57
C LEU A 16 -22.77 10.12 0.65
N CYS A 17 -22.80 8.83 0.29
CA CYS A 17 -21.86 8.23 -0.66
C CYS A 17 -21.96 8.84 -2.07
N ARG A 18 -23.15 9.31 -2.47
CA ARG A 18 -23.36 10.01 -3.75
C ARG A 18 -22.63 11.36 -3.77
N SER A 19 -22.56 12.04 -2.62
CA SER A 19 -21.73 13.23 -2.41
C SER A 19 -20.36 12.85 -1.82
N THR A 20 -19.55 12.14 -2.62
CA THR A 20 -18.25 11.57 -2.22
C THR A 20 -17.36 12.54 -1.43
N LYS A 21 -17.36 13.83 -1.79
CA LYS A 21 -16.58 14.88 -1.11
C LYS A 21 -17.03 15.15 0.32
N LEU A 22 -18.34 15.26 0.57
CA LEU A 22 -18.86 15.54 1.92
C LEU A 22 -18.64 14.34 2.84
N TYR A 23 -18.88 13.13 2.32
CA TYR A 23 -18.61 11.90 3.05
C TYR A 23 -17.14 11.80 3.46
N ASP A 24 -16.21 12.00 2.51
CA ASP A 24 -14.78 11.94 2.78
C ASP A 24 -14.36 13.03 3.81
N GLN A 25 -14.90 14.24 3.73
CA GLN A 25 -14.63 15.31 4.69
C GLN A 25 -15.10 14.98 6.11
N ILE A 26 -16.33 14.46 6.26
CA ILE A 26 -16.87 14.04 7.56
C ILE A 26 -16.00 12.93 8.15
N MET A 27 -15.64 11.93 7.36
CA MET A 27 -14.85 10.81 7.82
C MET A 27 -13.43 11.22 8.23
N VAL A 28 -12.80 12.12 7.46
CA VAL A 28 -11.51 12.71 7.82
C VAL A 28 -11.61 13.52 9.10
N LEU A 29 -12.67 14.30 9.30
CA LEU A 29 -12.87 15.09 10.51
C LEU A 29 -13.03 14.17 11.73
N VAL A 30 -13.88 13.14 11.66
CA VAL A 30 -14.03 12.15 12.75
C VAL A 30 -12.70 11.48 13.07
N LEU A 31 -11.92 11.13 12.04
CA LEU A 31 -10.59 10.56 12.22
C LEU A 31 -9.62 11.54 12.91
N MET A 32 -9.57 12.80 12.47
CA MET A 32 -8.70 13.81 13.08
C MET A 32 -9.04 14.01 14.55
N VAL A 33 -10.33 14.10 14.90
CA VAL A 33 -10.77 14.25 16.29
C VAL A 33 -10.39 13.01 17.12
N ASN A 34 -10.58 11.80 16.58
CA ASN A 34 -10.18 10.57 17.26
C ASN A 34 -8.65 10.51 17.49
N THR A 35 -7.84 10.85 16.49
CA THR A 35 -6.38 10.92 16.63
C THR A 35 -5.95 11.99 17.62
N ALA A 36 -6.56 13.18 17.58
CA ALA A 36 -6.29 14.24 18.54
C ALA A 36 -6.61 13.78 19.97
N THR A 37 -7.73 13.06 20.15
CA THR A 37 -8.09 12.46 21.45
C THR A 37 -7.02 11.49 21.94
N GLN A 38 -6.50 10.62 21.06
CA GLN A 38 -5.39 9.72 21.43
C GLN A 38 -4.10 10.44 21.80
N VAL A 39 -3.77 11.54 21.12
CA VAL A 39 -2.60 12.36 21.47
C VAL A 39 -2.80 13.01 22.84
N VAL A 40 -4.00 13.55 23.12
CA VAL A 40 -4.33 14.14 24.42
C VAL A 40 -4.22 13.12 25.56
N MET A 41 -4.62 11.87 25.34
CA MET A 41 -4.47 10.79 26.32
C MET A 41 -3.00 10.51 26.72
N THR A 42 -2.02 10.93 25.92
CA THR A 42 -0.58 10.75 26.24
C THR A 42 -0.12 11.73 27.32
N PHE A 43 -0.84 12.85 27.51
CA PHE A 43 -0.53 13.82 28.54
C PHE A 43 -1.33 13.50 29.82
N GLU A 44 -0.62 13.20 30.90
CA GLU A 44 -1.24 12.93 32.20
C GLU A 44 -1.98 14.17 32.73
N GLY A 45 -3.19 13.96 33.29
CA GLY A 45 -3.90 14.98 34.09
C GLY A 45 -4.96 15.83 33.39
N LEU A 46 -5.24 15.67 32.08
CA LEU A 46 -6.26 16.49 31.41
C LEU A 46 -7.72 16.06 31.64
N ALA A 47 -7.98 14.77 31.84
CA ALA A 47 -9.33 14.24 32.07
C ALA A 47 -9.26 12.89 32.81
N PRO A 48 -10.33 12.49 33.51
CA PRO A 48 -10.39 11.19 34.17
C PRO A 48 -10.47 10.04 33.15
N ALA A 49 -9.89 8.88 33.51
CA ALA A 49 -9.74 7.72 32.61
C ALA A 49 -11.03 7.25 31.93
N TRP A 50 -12.16 7.28 32.65
CA TRP A 50 -13.46 6.86 32.12
C TRP A 50 -13.94 7.72 30.93
N VAL A 51 -13.53 8.99 30.84
CA VAL A 51 -13.86 9.87 29.69
C VAL A 51 -13.15 9.38 28.44
N TYR A 52 -11.89 8.99 28.58
CA TYR A 52 -11.08 8.47 27.48
C TYR A 52 -11.62 7.13 26.97
N GLU A 53 -11.99 6.23 27.88
CA GLU A 53 -12.60 4.95 27.55
C GLU A 53 -13.96 5.13 26.83
N ALA A 54 -14.79 6.05 27.33
CA ALA A 54 -16.07 6.36 26.70
C ALA A 54 -15.89 6.94 25.29
N LEU A 55 -14.93 7.85 25.08
CA LEU A 55 -14.63 8.41 23.76
C LEU A 55 -14.11 7.32 22.80
N GLU A 56 -13.21 6.44 23.25
CA GLU A 56 -12.72 5.33 22.43
C GLU A 56 -13.86 4.40 22.00
N ALA A 57 -14.79 4.08 22.92
CA ALA A 57 -15.97 3.28 22.64
C ALA A 57 -16.92 3.96 21.64
N VAL A 58 -17.14 5.28 21.75
CA VAL A 58 -17.97 6.05 20.82
C VAL A 58 -17.38 6.05 19.41
N PHE A 59 -16.08 6.32 19.27
CA PHE A 59 -15.41 6.26 17.96
C PHE A 59 -15.45 4.85 17.37
N LEU A 60 -15.21 3.82 18.18
CA LEU A 60 -15.30 2.43 17.74
C LEU A 60 -16.71 2.07 17.25
N ALA A 61 -17.76 2.49 17.98
CA ALA A 61 -19.14 2.30 17.58
C ALA A 61 -19.45 2.99 16.24
N PHE A 62 -18.96 4.22 16.03
CA PHE A 62 -19.09 4.93 14.77
C PHE A 62 -18.47 4.15 13.60
N TYR A 63 -17.22 3.67 13.73
CA TYR A 63 -16.57 2.87 12.69
C TYR A 63 -17.24 1.51 12.48
N MET A 64 -17.79 0.90 13.53
CA MET A 64 -18.54 -0.34 13.43
C MET A 64 -19.83 -0.16 12.63
N ILE A 65 -20.60 0.89 12.93
CA ILE A 65 -21.79 1.24 12.17
C ILE A 65 -21.43 1.51 10.71
N GLU A 66 -20.38 2.29 10.43
CA GLU A 66 -19.89 2.55 9.07
C GLU A 66 -19.55 1.26 8.32
N CYS A 67 -18.80 0.34 8.95
CA CYS A 67 -18.43 -0.95 8.36
C CYS A 67 -19.66 -1.82 8.06
N VAL A 68 -20.59 -1.95 9.01
CA VAL A 68 -21.82 -2.76 8.84
C VAL A 68 -22.68 -2.18 7.72
N LEU A 69 -22.89 -0.87 7.72
CA LEU A 69 -23.64 -0.16 6.70
C LEU A 69 -23.03 -0.38 5.31
N LYS A 70 -21.70 -0.22 5.15
CA LYS A 70 -21.00 -0.51 3.88
C LYS A 70 -21.10 -1.98 3.46
N LEU A 71 -21.04 -2.90 4.42
CA LEU A 71 -21.18 -4.32 4.15
C LEU A 71 -22.57 -4.67 3.62
N ILE A 72 -23.63 -4.05 4.18
CA ILE A 72 -25.00 -4.24 3.72
C ILE A 72 -25.19 -3.65 2.31
N THR A 73 -24.66 -2.46 2.04
CA THR A 73 -24.83 -1.81 0.72
C THR A 73 -24.01 -2.47 -0.39
N SER A 74 -22.79 -2.92 -0.10
CA SER A 74 -21.86 -3.45 -1.11
C SER A 74 -21.81 -4.99 -1.15
N GLY A 75 -22.37 -5.68 -0.16
CA GLY A 75 -22.36 -7.13 -0.07
C GLY A 75 -20.95 -7.72 -0.17
N LEU A 76 -20.79 -8.74 -1.01
CA LEU A 76 -19.50 -9.42 -1.23
C LEU A 76 -18.45 -8.55 -1.94
N GLU A 77 -18.85 -7.48 -2.63
CA GLU A 77 -17.90 -6.57 -3.26
C GLU A 77 -17.11 -5.75 -2.23
N TYR A 78 -17.62 -5.65 -1.00
CA TYR A 78 -16.92 -5.05 0.12
C TYR A 78 -15.51 -5.64 0.30
N PHE A 79 -15.38 -6.97 0.20
CA PHE A 79 -14.11 -7.68 0.39
C PHE A 79 -13.18 -7.67 -0.83
N LYS A 80 -13.59 -7.12 -1.97
CA LYS A 80 -12.68 -6.94 -3.12
C LYS A 80 -11.77 -5.73 -2.95
N SER A 81 -12.18 -4.77 -2.13
CA SER A 81 -11.39 -3.56 -1.86
C SER A 81 -10.49 -3.77 -0.66
N LEU A 82 -9.16 -3.71 -0.86
CA LEU A 82 -8.16 -3.79 0.21
C LEU A 82 -8.40 -2.77 1.32
N TRP A 83 -8.94 -1.59 0.97
CA TRP A 83 -9.24 -0.53 1.92
C TRP A 83 -10.36 -0.91 2.87
N ASN A 84 -11.44 -1.48 2.34
CA ASN A 84 -12.58 -1.94 3.13
C ASN A 84 -12.21 -3.14 4.02
N ILE A 85 -11.35 -4.04 3.51
CA ILE A 85 -10.78 -5.13 4.32
C ILE A 85 -9.95 -4.56 5.49
N LEU A 86 -9.12 -3.54 5.23
CA LEU A 86 -8.34 -2.89 6.27
C LEU A 86 -9.24 -2.27 7.33
N ASP A 87 -10.24 -1.48 6.95
CA ASP A 87 -11.15 -0.85 7.91
C ASP A 87 -11.89 -1.89 8.75
N PHE A 88 -12.40 -2.95 8.10
CA PHE A 88 -13.08 -4.04 8.79
C PHE A 88 -12.17 -4.75 9.78
N SER A 89 -10.93 -5.05 9.38
CA SER A 89 -9.94 -5.72 10.24
C SER A 89 -9.60 -4.86 11.46
N VAL A 90 -9.38 -3.56 11.28
CA VAL A 90 -9.08 -2.64 12.39
C VAL A 90 -10.30 -2.48 13.31
N THR A 91 -11.52 -2.41 12.77
CA THR A 91 -12.75 -2.35 13.56
C THR A 91 -12.95 -3.62 14.37
N LEU A 92 -12.71 -4.78 13.77
CA LEU A 92 -12.80 -6.08 14.42
C LEU A 92 -11.80 -6.21 15.58
N VAL A 93 -10.55 -5.79 15.37
CA VAL A 93 -9.53 -5.75 16.43
C VAL A 93 -9.98 -4.85 17.59
N GLY A 94 -10.49 -3.66 17.30
CA GLY A 94 -10.99 -2.75 18.34
C GLY A 94 -12.18 -3.32 19.11
N LEU A 95 -13.07 -4.05 18.43
CA LEU A 95 -14.20 -4.71 19.05
C LEU A 95 -13.76 -5.84 19.99
N VAL A 96 -12.86 -6.71 19.53
CA VAL A 96 -12.29 -7.81 20.33
C VAL A 96 -11.66 -7.25 21.60
N ASP A 97 -10.87 -6.19 21.48
CA ASP A 97 -10.18 -5.54 22.58
C ASP A 97 -11.15 -4.95 23.63
N LEU A 98 -12.25 -4.32 23.21
CA LEU A 98 -13.31 -3.85 24.13
C LEU A 98 -13.96 -5.00 24.91
N PHE A 99 -14.18 -6.15 24.27
CA PHE A 99 -14.75 -7.32 24.95
C PHE A 99 -13.78 -7.96 25.96
N LEU A 100 -12.47 -7.87 25.70
CA LEU A 100 -11.44 -8.49 26.53
C LEU A 100 -11.06 -7.67 27.77
N ASP A 101 -11.24 -6.35 27.73
CA ASP A 101 -11.04 -5.50 28.91
C ASP A 101 -12.21 -5.59 29.92
N SER A 102 -13.32 -6.26 29.57
CA SER A 102 -14.33 -6.61 30.57
C SER A 102 -13.81 -7.74 31.48
N GLU A 103 -13.68 -7.45 32.78
CA GLU A 103 -13.13 -8.33 33.84
C GLU A 103 -13.86 -9.67 34.04
N TYR A 104 -14.77 -10.07 33.16
CA TYR A 104 -15.69 -11.17 33.36
C TYR A 104 -15.13 -12.56 32.99
N TYR A 105 -13.92 -12.64 32.44
CA TYR A 105 -13.34 -13.90 31.95
C TYR A 105 -12.13 -14.39 32.76
N ASP A 106 -12.23 -14.34 34.09
CA ASP A 106 -11.32 -15.06 34.99
C ASP A 106 -11.73 -16.53 35.14
N THR A 107 -11.73 -17.29 34.04
CA THR A 107 -11.94 -18.75 34.09
C THR A 107 -10.69 -19.45 33.58
N GLY A 108 -9.97 -20.09 34.50
CA GLY A 108 -8.57 -20.53 34.42
C GLY A 108 -8.18 -21.61 33.40
N ARG A 109 -8.72 -21.61 32.18
CA ARG A 109 -8.27 -22.49 31.07
C ARG A 109 -7.82 -21.78 29.78
N PHE A 110 -8.02 -20.47 29.66
CA PHE A 110 -7.71 -19.71 28.44
C PHE A 110 -6.52 -18.75 28.57
N THR A 111 -5.67 -18.91 29.60
CA THR A 111 -4.59 -17.97 29.93
C THR A 111 -3.64 -17.69 28.77
N THR A 112 -3.33 -18.68 27.92
CA THR A 112 -2.49 -18.51 26.72
C THR A 112 -3.20 -17.73 25.60
N PHE A 113 -4.49 -18.00 25.37
CA PHE A 113 -5.28 -17.29 24.36
C PHE A 113 -5.50 -15.83 24.75
N PHE A 114 -5.80 -15.56 26.02
CA PHE A 114 -5.90 -14.20 26.56
C PHE A 114 -4.56 -13.44 26.50
N HIS A 115 -3.41 -14.11 26.68
CA HIS A 115 -2.09 -13.48 26.48
C HIS A 115 -1.82 -13.10 25.02
N LEU A 116 -2.16 -13.98 24.07
CA LEU A 116 -2.05 -13.66 22.64
C LEU A 116 -2.97 -12.49 22.27
N LEU A 117 -4.17 -12.46 22.84
CA LEU A 117 -5.13 -11.38 22.63
C LEU A 117 -4.68 -10.05 23.25
N LYS A 118 -3.95 -10.06 24.37
CA LYS A 118 -3.28 -8.85 24.89
C LYS A 118 -2.25 -8.28 23.91
N MET A 119 -1.61 -9.11 23.07
CA MET A 119 -0.71 -8.60 22.02
C MET A 119 -1.46 -7.87 20.89
N PHE A 120 -2.75 -8.16 20.68
CA PHE A 120 -3.58 -7.38 19.74
C PHE A 120 -3.83 -5.95 20.21
N LYS A 121 -3.53 -5.59 21.47
CA LYS A 121 -3.52 -4.17 21.89
C LYS A 121 -2.54 -3.34 21.06
N VAL A 122 -1.42 -3.93 20.61
CA VAL A 122 -0.47 -3.25 19.70
C VAL A 122 -1.13 -2.94 18.35
N CYS A 123 -2.10 -3.75 17.91
CA CYS A 123 -2.86 -3.50 16.70
C CYS A 123 -3.75 -2.25 16.78
N ARG A 124 -3.94 -1.63 17.95
CA ARG A 124 -4.56 -0.28 18.04
C ARG A 124 -3.78 0.74 17.21
N ALA A 125 -2.45 0.58 17.07
CA ALA A 125 -1.62 1.42 16.21
C ALA A 125 -2.04 1.35 14.73
N PHE A 126 -2.62 0.23 14.26
CA PHE A 126 -3.12 0.10 12.89
C PHE A 126 -4.33 1.00 12.60
N ARG A 127 -4.97 1.60 13.61
CA ARG A 127 -6.01 2.62 13.38
C ARG A 127 -5.47 3.82 12.59
N ILE A 128 -4.18 4.13 12.69
CA ILE A 128 -3.54 5.16 11.86
C ILE A 128 -3.52 4.79 10.37
N LEU A 129 -3.65 3.52 10.03
CA LEU A 129 -3.73 3.09 8.63
C LEU A 129 -5.07 3.47 8.00
N ARG A 130 -6.14 3.68 8.80
CA ARG A 130 -7.41 4.20 8.28
C ARG A 130 -7.21 5.57 7.64
N THR A 131 -6.30 6.39 8.16
CA THR A 131 -5.93 7.70 7.57
C THR A 131 -5.47 7.57 6.12
N LEU A 132 -4.78 6.49 5.79
CA LEU A 132 -4.26 6.24 4.44
C LEU A 132 -5.37 6.07 3.40
N ARG A 133 -6.60 5.70 3.82
CA ARG A 133 -7.73 5.53 2.91
C ARG A 133 -8.31 6.87 2.43
N PHE A 134 -8.05 7.97 3.11
CA PHE A 134 -8.63 9.27 2.75
C PHE A 134 -7.74 10.04 1.80
N PHE A 135 -6.43 9.86 1.92
CA PHE A 135 -5.47 10.49 1.03
C PHE A 135 -5.35 9.71 -0.28
N SER A 136 -5.49 10.42 -1.40
CA SER A 136 -5.23 9.89 -2.74
C SER A 136 -3.75 9.54 -2.93
N GLY A 137 -2.82 10.26 -2.29
CA GLY A 137 -1.37 10.02 -2.36
C GLY A 137 -0.96 8.59 -1.94
N PRO A 138 -1.23 8.15 -0.70
CA PRO A 138 -0.93 6.80 -0.22
C PRO A 138 -1.58 5.68 -1.06
N LYS A 139 -2.78 5.91 -1.59
CA LYS A 139 -3.44 4.98 -2.54
C LYS A 139 -2.61 4.76 -3.80
N VAL A 140 -2.13 5.84 -4.39
CA VAL A 140 -1.27 5.79 -5.57
C VAL A 140 0.05 5.12 -5.22
N VAL A 141 0.68 5.49 -4.11
CA VAL A 141 1.94 4.89 -3.65
C VAL A 141 1.80 3.38 -3.45
N MET A 142 0.76 2.90 -2.77
CA MET A 142 0.57 1.45 -2.58
C MET A 142 0.27 0.72 -3.88
N LYS A 143 -0.49 1.33 -4.80
CA LYS A 143 -0.71 0.77 -6.14
C LYS A 143 0.61 0.67 -6.91
N VAL A 144 1.46 1.70 -6.81
CA VAL A 144 2.80 1.72 -7.42
C VAL A 144 3.70 0.68 -6.76
N ILE A 145 3.72 0.55 -5.44
CA ILE A 145 4.48 -0.50 -4.73
C ILE A 145 4.03 -1.89 -5.18
N GLY A 146 2.72 -2.15 -5.20
CA GLY A 146 2.18 -3.43 -5.65
C GLY A 146 2.54 -3.75 -7.11
N LYS A 147 2.46 -2.76 -8.00
CA LYS A 147 2.89 -2.90 -9.39
C LYS A 147 4.41 -3.15 -9.46
N SER A 148 5.21 -2.41 -8.72
CA SER A 148 6.67 -2.54 -8.67
C SER A 148 7.10 -3.91 -8.14
N LEU A 149 6.42 -4.44 -7.12
CA LEU A 149 6.64 -5.78 -6.58
C LEU A 149 6.27 -6.84 -7.61
N LYS A 150 5.14 -6.71 -8.31
CA LYS A 150 4.77 -7.67 -9.36
C LYS A 150 5.78 -7.68 -10.51
N MET A 151 6.26 -6.51 -10.92
CA MET A 151 7.23 -6.39 -12.02
C MET A 151 8.63 -6.86 -11.63
N ASN A 152 9.06 -6.64 -10.37
CA ASN A 152 10.41 -6.93 -9.90
C ASN A 152 10.50 -8.10 -8.90
N GLY A 153 9.43 -8.88 -8.76
CA GLY A 153 9.30 -9.90 -7.71
C GLY A 153 10.39 -10.96 -7.75
N VAL A 154 10.81 -11.37 -8.96
CA VAL A 154 11.90 -12.36 -9.15
C VAL A 154 13.23 -11.84 -8.60
N ILE A 155 13.54 -10.55 -8.80
CA ILE A 155 14.77 -9.94 -8.28
C ILE A 155 14.73 -9.87 -6.76
N PHE A 156 13.59 -9.48 -6.18
CA PHE A 156 13.41 -9.46 -4.73
C PHE A 156 13.52 -10.87 -4.12
N LEU A 157 12.96 -11.88 -4.78
CA LEU A 157 13.09 -13.28 -4.36
C LEU A 157 14.55 -13.73 -4.40
N LEU A 158 15.28 -13.40 -5.47
CA LEU A 158 16.70 -13.71 -5.58
C LEU A 158 17.53 -13.02 -4.48
N MET A 159 17.28 -11.73 -4.22
CA MET A 159 17.91 -11.00 -3.11
C MET A 159 17.61 -11.67 -1.77
N PHE A 160 16.36 -12.06 -1.53
CA PHE A 160 15.98 -12.76 -0.31
C PHE A 160 16.66 -14.13 -0.16
N CYS A 161 16.76 -14.91 -1.24
CA CYS A 161 17.49 -16.19 -1.23
C CYS A 161 18.98 -16.01 -0.94
N MET A 162 19.62 -15.01 -1.55
CA MET A 162 21.02 -14.68 -1.27
C MET A 162 21.21 -14.23 0.18
N PHE A 163 20.36 -13.34 0.66
CA PHE A 163 20.34 -12.88 2.05
C PHE A 163 20.27 -14.04 3.05
N VAL A 164 19.35 -15.00 2.83
CA VAL A 164 19.24 -16.20 3.68
C VAL A 164 20.48 -17.08 3.57
N THR A 165 21.03 -17.25 2.36
CA THR A 165 22.23 -18.07 2.13
C THR A 165 23.43 -17.50 2.88
N PHE A 166 23.67 -16.19 2.78
CA PHE A 166 24.71 -15.50 3.55
C PHE A 166 24.48 -15.62 5.06
N ALA A 167 23.22 -15.55 5.51
CA ALA A 167 22.90 -15.71 6.94
C ALA A 167 23.31 -17.09 7.46
N ILE A 168 23.09 -18.14 6.67
CA ILE A 168 23.49 -19.51 7.04
C ILE A 168 25.01 -19.66 7.01
N VAL A 169 25.68 -19.16 5.96
CA VAL A 169 27.14 -19.26 5.81
C VAL A 169 27.88 -18.53 6.93
N LEU A 170 27.49 -17.28 7.24
CA LEU A 170 28.11 -16.50 8.31
C LEU A 170 27.88 -17.15 9.68
N ARG A 171 26.67 -17.64 9.95
CA ARG A 171 26.37 -18.38 11.17
C ARG A 171 27.24 -19.63 11.33
N GLN A 172 27.34 -20.45 10.30
CA GLN A 172 28.13 -21.69 10.35
C GLN A 172 29.61 -21.44 10.60
N ASN A 173 30.17 -20.37 10.03
CA ASN A 173 31.61 -20.09 10.14
C ASN A 173 31.97 -19.25 11.37
N PHE A 174 31.10 -18.34 11.81
CA PHE A 174 31.43 -17.33 12.83
C PHE A 174 30.57 -17.41 14.11
N SER A 175 29.67 -18.39 14.24
CA SER A 175 28.88 -18.58 15.48
C SER A 175 29.73 -18.79 16.74
N LYS A 176 30.94 -19.35 16.61
CA LYS A 176 31.86 -19.53 17.75
C LYS A 176 32.64 -18.26 18.08
N SER A 177 32.99 -17.46 17.07
CA SER A 177 33.81 -16.25 17.22
C SER A 177 33.00 -15.04 17.69
N ASP A 178 31.78 -14.85 17.18
CA ASP A 178 30.86 -13.83 17.67
C ASP A 178 29.46 -14.44 17.85
N PRO A 179 29.21 -15.14 18.99
CA PRO A 179 27.94 -15.78 19.27
C PRO A 179 26.77 -14.80 19.42
N LYS A 180 27.06 -13.54 19.79
CA LYS A 180 26.03 -12.51 19.97
C LYS A 180 25.37 -12.19 18.62
N ARG A 181 26.17 -12.00 17.58
CA ARG A 181 25.72 -11.69 16.23
C ARG A 181 25.38 -12.94 15.41
N PHE A 182 26.21 -13.98 15.49
CA PHE A 182 26.12 -15.16 14.63
C PHE A 182 25.58 -16.43 15.32
N GLY A 183 25.11 -16.33 16.57
CA GLY A 183 24.61 -17.50 17.31
C GLY A 183 23.29 -18.07 16.78
N SER A 184 22.36 -17.19 16.38
CA SER A 184 21.06 -17.56 15.80
C SER A 184 20.91 -17.04 14.37
N THR A 185 20.07 -17.70 13.56
CA THR A 185 19.82 -17.24 12.18
C THR A 185 19.20 -15.85 12.16
N LEU A 186 18.27 -15.54 13.08
CA LEU A 186 17.64 -14.21 13.16
C LEU A 186 18.61 -13.10 13.59
N ASN A 187 19.52 -13.39 14.52
CA ASN A 187 20.57 -12.43 14.92
C ASN A 187 21.52 -12.17 13.75
N THR A 188 21.83 -13.24 12.98
CA THR A 188 22.68 -13.12 11.80
C THR A 188 21.99 -12.32 10.70
N MET A 189 20.70 -12.56 10.46
CA MET A 189 19.87 -11.78 9.53
C MET A 189 19.79 -10.31 9.95
N SER A 190 19.66 -10.03 11.25
CA SER A 190 19.67 -8.65 11.77
C SER A 190 21.03 -7.97 11.55
N THR A 191 22.12 -8.71 11.76
CA THR A 191 23.49 -8.22 11.47
C THR A 191 23.68 -7.98 9.98
N LEU A 192 23.16 -8.87 9.12
CA LEU A 192 23.20 -8.68 7.66
C LEU A 192 22.38 -7.47 7.21
N LEU A 193 21.23 -7.20 7.83
CA LEU A 193 20.46 -5.97 7.58
C LEU A 193 21.25 -4.71 7.96
N GLN A 194 21.99 -4.72 9.07
CA GLN A 194 22.90 -3.64 9.45
C GLN A 194 24.01 -3.47 8.40
N LEU A 195 24.64 -4.57 7.98
CA LEU A 195 25.67 -4.55 6.94
C LEU A 195 25.12 -4.07 5.58
N LEU A 196 23.87 -4.39 5.24
CA LEU A 196 23.19 -3.89 4.03
C LEU A 196 23.06 -2.37 4.05
N THR A 197 22.80 -1.78 5.22
CA THR A 197 22.77 -0.33 5.42
C THR A 197 24.16 0.30 5.58
N LEU A 198 25.23 -0.50 5.51
CA LEU A 198 26.62 -0.10 5.82
C LEU A 198 26.80 0.42 7.24
N ASP A 199 25.93 -0.01 8.16
CA ASP A 199 25.97 0.38 9.56
C ASP A 199 26.78 -0.61 10.38
N ASP A 200 27.53 -0.10 11.37
CA ASP A 200 28.34 -0.83 12.35
C ASP A 200 29.28 -1.94 11.81
N TRP A 201 29.56 -1.98 10.50
CA TRP A 201 30.34 -3.07 9.88
C TRP A 201 31.77 -3.19 10.43
N ILE A 202 32.36 -2.06 10.85
CA ILE A 202 33.67 -1.99 11.48
C ILE A 202 33.69 -2.77 12.80
N SER A 203 32.66 -2.62 13.62
CA SER A 203 32.52 -3.31 14.90
C SER A 203 32.33 -4.82 14.70
N VAL A 204 31.56 -5.23 13.68
CA VAL A 204 31.40 -6.64 13.30
C VAL A 204 32.77 -7.26 12.95
N TYR A 205 33.58 -6.55 12.18
CA TYR A 205 34.93 -6.99 11.84
C TYR A 205 35.85 -7.07 13.06
N TYR A 206 36.00 -5.99 13.84
CA TYR A 206 36.92 -5.98 14.97
C TYR A 206 36.56 -7.00 16.04
N THR A 207 35.28 -7.17 16.33
CA THR A 207 34.81 -8.17 17.30
C THR A 207 35.25 -9.57 16.86
N SER A 208 34.88 -9.96 15.65
CA SER A 208 35.20 -11.29 15.12
C SER A 208 36.71 -11.52 14.93
N ARG A 209 37.46 -10.48 14.55
CA ARG A 209 38.93 -10.51 14.47
C ARG A 209 39.56 -10.78 15.83
N ASN A 210 39.11 -10.08 16.87
CA ASN A 210 39.65 -10.23 18.23
C ASN A 210 39.37 -11.63 18.80
N TYR A 211 38.30 -12.29 18.35
CA TYR A 211 37.99 -13.69 18.66
C TYR A 211 38.58 -14.71 17.66
N GLY A 212 39.63 -14.33 16.93
CA GLY A 212 40.43 -15.24 16.11
C GLY A 212 39.89 -15.52 14.70
N ALA A 213 38.90 -14.75 14.22
CA ALA A 213 38.31 -14.92 12.89
C ALA A 213 38.52 -13.68 11.98
N PRO A 214 39.78 -13.35 11.61
CA PRO A 214 40.08 -12.19 10.76
C PRO A 214 39.55 -12.34 9.32
N ASN A 215 39.34 -13.58 8.86
CA ASN A 215 38.82 -13.92 7.54
C ASN A 215 37.37 -13.47 7.31
N ILE A 216 36.63 -13.07 8.36
CA ILE A 216 35.27 -12.53 8.23
C ILE A 216 35.19 -11.33 7.27
N ILE A 217 36.26 -10.54 7.16
CA ILE A 217 36.29 -9.36 6.30
C ILE A 217 35.99 -9.71 4.85
N ILE A 218 36.44 -10.89 4.40
CA ILE A 218 36.20 -11.35 3.03
C ILE A 218 34.70 -11.57 2.83
N PHE A 219 34.02 -12.21 3.78
CA PHE A 219 32.57 -12.45 3.71
C PHE A 219 31.77 -11.15 3.79
N ILE A 220 32.16 -10.21 4.67
CA ILE A 220 31.50 -8.91 4.81
C ILE A 220 31.63 -8.12 3.51
N VAL A 221 32.85 -7.99 2.97
CA VAL A 221 33.10 -7.25 1.72
C VAL A 221 32.37 -7.90 0.55
N LEU A 222 32.42 -9.24 0.42
CA LEU A 222 31.70 -9.95 -0.63
C LEU A 222 30.19 -9.75 -0.53
N TYR A 223 29.60 -9.85 0.67
CA TYR A 223 28.18 -9.61 0.89
C TYR A 223 27.79 -8.19 0.46
N ILE A 224 28.52 -7.17 0.93
CA ILE A 224 28.25 -5.77 0.59
C ILE A 224 28.36 -5.55 -0.92
N LEU A 225 29.42 -6.07 -1.57
CA LEU A 225 29.61 -5.91 -3.01
C LEU A 225 28.51 -6.60 -3.82
N ILE A 226 28.10 -7.81 -3.45
CA ILE A 226 27.06 -8.57 -4.15
C ILE A 226 25.70 -7.88 -4.00
N GLU A 227 25.30 -7.50 -2.79
CA GLU A 227 24.03 -6.81 -2.56
C GLU A 227 24.00 -5.45 -3.25
N TYR A 228 25.08 -4.66 -3.11
CA TYR A 228 25.22 -3.38 -3.79
C TYR A 228 25.16 -3.53 -5.32
N TYR A 229 25.81 -4.55 -5.88
CA TYR A 229 25.75 -4.84 -7.31
C TYR A 229 24.32 -5.17 -7.77
N ILE A 230 23.58 -5.98 -7.02
CA ILE A 230 22.20 -6.33 -7.36
C ILE A 230 21.30 -5.08 -7.32
N ILE A 231 21.43 -4.24 -6.28
CA ILE A 231 20.67 -3.00 -6.14
C ILE A 231 21.01 -2.02 -7.26
N LEU A 232 22.30 -1.78 -7.50
CA LEU A 232 22.77 -0.85 -8.53
C LEU A 232 22.34 -1.31 -9.93
N ARG A 233 22.51 -2.59 -10.25
CA ARG A 233 22.13 -3.13 -11.57
C ARG A 233 20.63 -3.05 -11.80
N LYS A 234 19.83 -3.28 -10.76
CA LYS A 234 18.38 -3.06 -10.81
C LYS A 234 18.05 -1.60 -11.08
N ASN A 235 18.66 -0.66 -10.36
CA ASN A 235 18.41 0.77 -10.52
C ASN A 235 18.78 1.25 -11.93
N ILE A 236 19.94 0.84 -12.46
CA ILE A 236 20.36 1.17 -13.83
C ILE A 236 19.36 0.61 -14.86
N ARG A 237 18.93 -0.64 -14.71
CA ARG A 237 17.95 -1.26 -15.62
C ARG A 237 16.61 -0.52 -15.57
N MET A 238 16.17 -0.13 -14.38
CA MET A 238 14.94 0.64 -14.19
C MET A 238 15.03 2.01 -14.85
N GLU A 239 16.13 2.74 -14.65
CA GLU A 239 16.36 4.04 -15.27
C GLU A 239 16.45 3.94 -16.81
N HIS A 240 17.14 2.92 -17.32
CA HIS A 240 17.21 2.66 -18.76
C HIS A 240 15.84 2.31 -19.34
N CYS A 241 15.06 1.47 -18.67
CA CYS A 241 13.71 1.13 -19.10
C CYS A 241 12.79 2.36 -19.10
N LEU A 242 12.90 3.24 -18.10
CA LEU A 242 12.15 4.49 -18.04
C LEU A 242 12.50 5.39 -19.23
N ARG A 243 13.78 5.57 -19.53
CA ARG A 243 14.23 6.35 -20.71
C ARG A 243 13.71 5.78 -22.03
N LEU A 244 13.71 4.45 -22.17
CA LEU A 244 13.15 3.79 -23.36
C LEU A 244 11.65 4.02 -23.48
N LEU A 245 10.91 3.94 -22.37
CA LEU A 245 9.47 4.20 -22.36
C LEU A 245 9.16 5.65 -22.75
N GLU A 246 9.90 6.62 -22.21
CA GLU A 246 9.76 8.04 -22.59
C GLU A 246 10.09 8.28 -24.07
N ALA A 247 11.11 7.61 -24.61
CA ALA A 247 11.45 7.70 -26.03
C ALA A 247 10.37 7.10 -26.93
N LEU A 248 9.81 5.95 -26.54
CA LEU A 248 8.72 5.31 -27.26
C LEU A 248 7.44 6.17 -27.22
N GLU A 249 7.11 6.77 -26.08
CA GLU A 249 5.95 7.65 -25.93
C GLU A 249 6.07 8.89 -26.83
N LYS A 250 7.24 9.53 -26.86
CA LYS A 250 7.51 10.66 -27.77
C LYS A 250 7.36 10.27 -29.24
N ASN A 251 7.87 9.10 -29.63
CA ASN A 251 7.74 8.59 -31.00
C ASN A 251 6.29 8.27 -31.37
N GLN A 252 5.50 7.73 -30.42
CA GLN A 252 4.07 7.49 -30.63
C GLN A 252 3.30 8.82 -30.84
N GLN A 253 3.61 9.84 -30.04
CA GLN A 253 3.01 11.16 -30.18
C GLN A 253 3.36 11.82 -31.52
N SER A 254 4.62 11.73 -31.98
CA SER A 254 5.03 12.31 -33.26
C SER A 254 4.32 11.63 -34.45
N LEU A 255 4.18 10.31 -34.40
CA LEU A 255 3.41 9.55 -35.40
C LEU A 255 1.93 9.96 -35.41
N GLN A 256 1.29 10.10 -34.25
CA GLN A 256 -0.09 10.58 -34.18
C GLN A 256 -0.27 11.97 -34.79
N ILE A 257 0.68 12.89 -34.56
CA ILE A 257 0.67 14.22 -35.16
C ILE A 257 0.79 14.13 -36.68
N GLN A 258 1.70 13.32 -37.19
CA GLN A 258 1.87 13.10 -38.64
C GLN A 258 0.63 12.49 -39.28
N THR A 259 0.03 11.48 -38.65
CA THR A 259 -1.20 10.86 -39.12
C THR A 259 -2.35 11.88 -39.15
N ASN A 260 -2.53 12.67 -38.10
CA ASN A 260 -3.56 13.73 -38.09
C ASN A 260 -3.31 14.81 -39.15
N TYR A 261 -2.05 15.15 -39.43
CA TYR A 261 -1.72 16.09 -40.50
C TYR A 261 -2.05 15.52 -41.88
N LEU A 262 -1.72 14.25 -42.14
CA LEU A 262 -2.07 13.56 -43.38
C LEU A 262 -3.59 13.44 -43.56
N TYR A 263 -4.35 13.11 -42.52
CA TYR A 263 -5.81 13.08 -42.58
C TYR A 263 -6.39 14.45 -43.00
N ARG A 264 -5.93 15.54 -42.37
CA ARG A 264 -6.35 16.91 -42.74
C ARG A 264 -5.94 17.28 -44.16
N LEU A 265 -4.76 16.84 -44.61
CA LEU A 265 -4.29 17.10 -45.95
C LEU A 265 -5.17 16.37 -46.99
N ILE A 266 -5.43 15.08 -46.78
CA ILE A 266 -6.31 14.27 -47.63
C ILE A 266 -7.70 14.89 -47.69
N GLU A 267 -8.29 15.24 -46.55
CA GLU A 267 -9.59 15.92 -46.46
C GLU A 267 -9.61 17.25 -47.23
N SER A 268 -8.51 18.02 -47.20
CA SER A 268 -8.38 19.26 -47.96
C SER A 268 -8.24 19.06 -49.48
N THR A 269 -7.65 17.94 -49.92
CA THR A 269 -7.45 17.61 -51.34
C THR A 269 -8.62 16.84 -51.96
N GLU A 270 -9.27 15.95 -51.21
CA GLU A 270 -10.40 15.15 -51.68
C GLU A 270 -11.74 15.87 -51.48
N GLY A 271 -11.87 16.78 -50.51
CA GLY A 271 -13.08 17.59 -50.31
C GLY A 271 -13.58 18.29 -51.58
N PRO A 272 -12.73 19.07 -52.30
CA PRO A 272 -13.14 19.72 -53.54
C PRO A 272 -13.48 18.75 -54.68
N PHE A 273 -12.86 17.56 -54.69
CA PHE A 273 -13.06 16.53 -55.73
C PHE A 273 -14.36 15.74 -55.51
N PHE A 274 -14.71 15.48 -54.25
CA PHE A 274 -15.95 14.80 -53.86
C PHE A 274 -17.18 15.69 -54.10
N TYR A 275 -17.09 16.98 -53.77
CA TYR A 275 -18.17 17.94 -54.05
C TYR A 275 -18.39 18.17 -55.55
N ARG A 276 -17.31 18.32 -56.34
CA ARG A 276 -17.42 18.52 -57.79
C ARG A 276 -17.98 17.32 -58.55
N ARG A 277 -17.69 16.09 -58.09
CA ARG A 277 -18.27 14.88 -58.67
C ARG A 277 -19.77 14.77 -58.36
N LYS A 278 -20.15 15.14 -57.13
CA LYS A 278 -21.55 15.13 -56.70
C LYS A 278 -22.40 16.18 -57.40
N GLU A 279 -21.85 17.39 -57.61
CA GLU A 279 -22.47 18.42 -58.45
C GLU A 279 -22.61 17.96 -59.90
N ALA A 280 -21.59 17.29 -60.47
CA ALA A 280 -21.68 16.76 -61.84
C ALA A 280 -22.71 15.61 -61.99
N ASP A 281 -22.86 14.75 -60.98
CA ASP A 281 -23.86 13.69 -60.95
C ASP A 281 -25.29 14.26 -60.73
N GLU A 282 -25.45 15.29 -59.89
CA GLU A 282 -26.74 16.00 -59.68
C GLU A 282 -27.16 16.83 -60.92
N ASP A 283 -26.21 17.47 -61.62
CA ASP A 283 -26.47 18.19 -62.87
C ASP A 283 -26.87 17.24 -64.01
N GLU A 284 -26.32 16.01 -64.07
CA GLU A 284 -26.71 14.99 -65.06
C GLU A 284 -28.13 14.45 -64.80
N ASP A 285 -28.52 14.27 -63.53
CA ASP A 285 -29.86 13.85 -63.14
C ASP A 285 -30.92 14.95 -63.42
N GLU A 286 -30.60 16.24 -63.17
CA GLU A 286 -31.50 17.36 -63.50
C GLU A 286 -31.69 17.56 -65.03
N LEU A 287 -30.66 17.26 -65.83
CA LEU A 287 -30.73 17.30 -67.30
C LEU A 287 -31.54 16.14 -67.90
N GLN A 288 -31.63 14.99 -67.22
CA GLN A 288 -32.49 13.89 -67.63
C GLN A 288 -33.97 14.10 -67.27
N ASP A 289 -34.27 14.79 -66.17
CA ASP A 289 -35.65 15.10 -65.76
C ASP A 289 -36.28 16.27 -66.53
N SER A 290 -35.50 16.98 -67.36
CA SER A 290 -35.94 18.15 -68.13
C SER A 290 -36.11 17.90 -69.64
N GLN A 291 -36.04 16.65 -70.11
CA GLN A 291 -36.42 16.20 -71.46
C GLN A 291 -37.61 15.23 -71.46
#